data_AF-A0A9E5GQZ0-F1
#
_entry.id   AF-A0A9E5GQZ0-F1
#
_cell.length_a   1.000
_cell.length_b   1.000
_cell.length_c   1.000
_cell.angle_alpha   90.00
_cell.angle_beta   90.00
_cell.angle_gamma   90.00
#
_symmetry.space_group_name_H-M   'P 1'
#
loop_
_entity.id
_entity.type
_entity.pdbx_description
1 polymer ?
#
loop_
_entity_poly.entity_id
_entity_poly.type
_entity_poly.pdbx_seq_one_letter_code
_entity_poly.pdbx_strand_id
1 'polypeptide(L)'
;MPHFIRNDGGVQTNEKILFGSKVIMGQKVNPIGMRVGITKSRPCEWFNKTKRTGTDFFVEDIKIRNFIEKTFPRSGISKVVVRKTAKEGEIIIFTSKIGVLM
;
A
#
# COMPACT_ATOMS: atom_id res chain seq x y z
N MET A 1 19.68 9.85 57.39
CA MET A 1 20.34 11.16 57.25
C MET A 1 19.46 12.09 56.41
N PRO A 2 19.50 13.41 56.60
CA PRO A 2 18.28 14.19 56.63
C PRO A 2 18.06 15.15 55.43
N HIS A 3 16.79 15.52 55.23
CA HIS A 3 16.29 16.84 54.77
C HIS A 3 16.82 17.46 53.45
N PHE A 4 15.93 17.83 52.52
CA PHE A 4 15.43 19.21 52.45
C PHE A 4 14.20 19.37 51.53
N ILE A 5 13.39 20.39 51.82
CA ILE A 5 12.13 20.75 51.14
C ILE A 5 12.39 21.83 50.07
N ARG A 6 11.70 21.78 48.92
CA ARG A 6 11.16 22.94 48.15
C ARG A 6 10.27 22.43 47.00
N ASN A 7 8.96 22.65 47.00
CA ASN A 7 8.18 23.88 46.75
C ASN A 7 7.99 24.21 45.26
N ASP A 8 6.74 24.02 44.82
CA ASP A 8 5.93 24.81 43.86
C ASP A 8 6.43 25.13 42.44
N GLY A 9 5.57 24.76 41.48
CA GLY A 9 5.29 25.57 40.30
C GLY A 9 5.78 25.03 38.96
N GLY A 10 4.85 24.97 37.98
CA GLY A 10 5.20 24.84 36.56
C GLY A 10 4.71 23.56 35.90
N VAL A 11 3.47 23.56 35.43
CA VAL A 11 3.09 22.68 34.31
C VAL A 11 3.82 23.19 33.07
N GLN A 12 4.87 22.48 32.64
CA GLN A 12 5.36 22.58 31.27
C GLN A 12 5.27 21.23 30.59
N THR A 13 4.26 21.11 29.73
CA THR A 13 4.28 20.19 28.60
C THR A 13 5.53 20.44 27.76
N ASN A 14 6.38 19.43 27.59
CA ASN A 14 6.81 18.98 26.26
C ASN A 14 7.66 17.69 26.29
N GLU A 15 7.75 17.10 25.11
CA GLU A 15 8.25 15.77 24.75
C GLU A 15 9.70 15.40 25.20
N LYS A 16 9.97 14.07 25.16
CA LYS A 16 11.29 13.39 25.27
C LYS A 16 11.84 13.37 26.71
N ILE A 17 12.02 12.23 27.38
CA ILE A 17 13.18 11.29 27.33
C ILE A 17 12.90 10.19 28.39
N LEU A 18 13.28 8.89 28.33
CA LEU A 18 13.64 7.91 27.30
C LEU A 18 13.46 6.48 27.91
N PHE A 19 13.48 5.43 27.07
CA PHE A 19 13.96 4.04 27.35
C PHE A 19 13.64 3.36 28.71
N GLY A 20 12.83 2.29 28.68
CA GLY A 20 12.66 1.39 29.85
C GLY A 20 12.13 -0.02 29.54
N SER A 21 11.26 -0.18 28.54
CA SER A 21 10.71 -1.48 28.18
C SER A 21 10.52 -1.63 26.67
N LYS A 22 11.38 -2.42 26.02
CA LYS A 22 11.22 -2.82 24.62
C LYS A 22 10.02 -3.78 24.51
N VAL A 23 8.84 -3.24 24.22
CA VAL A 23 7.65 -4.06 23.94
C VAL A 23 7.88 -4.79 22.61
N ILE A 24 8.29 -6.05 22.70
CA ILE A 24 8.47 -6.96 21.56
C ILE A 24 7.10 -7.43 21.02
N MET A 25 6.42 -6.55 20.29
CA MET A 25 5.20 -6.90 19.56
C MET A 25 5.54 -7.68 18.28
N GLY A 26 4.78 -8.75 18.04
CA GLY A 26 4.82 -9.49 16.78
C GLY A 26 4.41 -8.61 15.60
N GLN A 27 5.16 -8.68 14.50
CA GLN A 27 4.88 -7.92 13.29
C GLN A 27 3.58 -8.41 12.63
N LYS A 28 2.55 -7.56 12.59
CA LYS A 28 1.25 -7.92 12.00
C LYS A 28 1.35 -8.03 10.48
N VAL A 29 1.11 -9.23 9.96
CA VAL A 29 1.16 -9.52 8.51
C VAL A 29 0.05 -8.79 7.77
N ASN A 30 0.34 -8.34 6.53
CA ASN A 30 -0.67 -7.77 5.64
C ASN A 30 -1.76 -8.82 5.32
N PRO A 31 -3.03 -8.60 5.73
CA PRO A 31 -4.10 -9.58 5.57
C PRO A 31 -4.61 -9.66 4.12
N ILE A 32 -4.19 -8.78 3.22
CA ILE A 32 -4.40 -8.93 1.78
C ILE A 32 -3.44 -10.00 1.27
N GLY A 33 -2.13 -9.83 1.51
CA GLY A 33 -1.08 -10.76 1.10
C GLY A 33 -1.29 -12.18 1.61
N MET A 34 -1.62 -12.32 2.90
CA MET A 34 -1.95 -13.61 3.55
C MET A 34 -3.12 -14.36 2.90
N ARG A 35 -4.01 -13.67 2.17
CA ARG A 35 -5.20 -14.26 1.53
C ARG A 35 -5.13 -14.33 0.01
N VAL A 36 -3.99 -13.96 -0.60
CA VAL A 36 -3.73 -14.14 -2.03
C VAL A 36 -3.67 -15.64 -2.33
N GLY A 37 -4.42 -16.09 -3.34
CA GLY A 37 -4.46 -17.50 -3.75
C GLY A 37 -5.41 -18.40 -2.95
N ILE A 38 -5.93 -17.94 -1.80
CA ILE A 38 -6.99 -18.64 -1.04
C ILE A 38 -8.36 -17.98 -1.28
N THR A 39 -8.48 -16.67 -1.04
CA THR A 39 -9.76 -15.94 -1.12
C THR A 39 -9.69 -14.72 -2.02
N LYS A 40 -8.50 -14.19 -2.32
CA LYS A 40 -8.30 -13.03 -3.18
C LYS A 40 -7.43 -13.40 -4.39
N SER A 41 -7.92 -13.09 -5.60
CA SER A 41 -7.12 -13.14 -6.83
C SER A 41 -6.10 -12.00 -6.87
N ARG A 42 -5.04 -12.20 -7.65
CA ARG A 42 -4.01 -11.18 -7.94
C ARG A 42 -4.59 -10.07 -8.84
N PRO A 43 -4.08 -8.83 -8.76
CA PRO A 43 -4.48 -7.74 -9.67
C PRO A 43 -3.72 -7.77 -11.02
N CYS A 44 -2.72 -8.63 -11.16
CA CYS A 44 -2.06 -8.94 -12.42
C CYS A 44 -2.29 -10.41 -12.77
N GLU A 45 -2.91 -10.63 -13.93
CA GLU A 45 -3.31 -11.95 -14.45
C GLU A 45 -2.59 -12.14 -15.80
N TRP A 46 -1.29 -12.41 -15.72
CA TRP A 46 -0.42 -12.70 -16.85
C TRP A 46 0.73 -13.62 -16.45
N PHE A 47 1.28 -14.35 -17.42
CA PHE A 47 2.40 -15.27 -17.22
C PHE A 47 3.39 -15.20 -18.37
N ASN A 48 4.67 -14.99 -18.07
CA ASN A 48 5.74 -14.87 -19.05
C ASN A 48 6.76 -16.02 -18.92
N LYS A 49 7.14 -16.61 -20.05
CA LYS A 49 8.12 -17.72 -20.11
C LYS A 49 9.55 -17.29 -19.75
N THR A 50 9.88 -16.00 -19.92
CA THR A 50 11.23 -15.46 -19.74
C THR A 50 11.26 -14.38 -18.66
N LYS A 51 12.22 -14.47 -17.73
CA LYS A 51 12.37 -13.50 -16.62
C LYS A 51 12.49 -12.04 -17.09
N ARG A 52 13.25 -11.79 -18.17
CA ARG A 52 13.47 -10.45 -18.76
C ARG A 52 12.14 -9.77 -19.12
N THR A 53 11.35 -10.43 -19.98
CA THR A 53 10.01 -9.99 -20.39
C THR A 53 9.04 -9.85 -19.20
N GLY A 54 9.20 -10.67 -18.16
CA GLY A 54 8.46 -10.53 -16.90
C GLY A 54 8.76 -9.20 -16.18
N THR A 55 10.03 -8.82 -16.07
CA THR A 55 10.43 -7.51 -15.51
C THR A 55 9.89 -6.36 -16.34
N ASP A 56 9.99 -6.45 -17.67
CA ASP A 56 9.51 -5.40 -18.58
C ASP A 56 7.99 -5.16 -18.41
N PHE A 57 7.20 -6.25 -18.39
CA PHE A 57 5.75 -6.18 -18.15
C PHE A 57 5.43 -5.63 -16.76
N PHE A 58 6.20 -5.97 -15.72
CA PHE A 58 6.00 -5.43 -14.37
C PHE A 58 6.24 -3.90 -14.30
N VAL A 59 7.28 -3.40 -14.97
CA VAL A 59 7.58 -1.97 -15.05
C VAL A 59 6.50 -1.22 -15.84
N GLU A 60 5.99 -1.82 -16.93
CA GLU A 60 4.86 -1.30 -17.70
C GLU A 60 3.57 -1.24 -16.84
N ASP A 61 3.27 -2.32 -16.11
CA ASP A 61 2.15 -2.45 -15.17
C ASP A 61 2.14 -1.34 -14.09
N ILE A 62 3.30 -0.90 -13.62
CA ILE A 62 3.42 0.22 -12.67
C ILE A 62 3.14 1.55 -13.39
N LYS A 63 3.73 1.77 -14.57
CA LYS A 63 3.51 3.00 -15.36
C LYS A 63 2.03 3.20 -15.69
N ILE A 64 1.34 2.13 -16.09
CA ILE A 64 -0.10 2.13 -16.40
C ILE A 64 -0.92 2.56 -15.17
N ARG A 65 -0.67 1.98 -13.99
CA ARG A 65 -1.41 2.35 -12.76
C ARG A 65 -1.18 3.81 -12.38
N ASN A 66 0.07 4.26 -12.37
CA ASN A 66 0.42 5.65 -12.09
C ASN A 66 -0.22 6.63 -13.09
N PHE A 67 -0.30 6.25 -14.38
CA PHE A 67 -0.94 7.05 -15.42
C PHE A 67 -2.45 7.17 -15.22
N ILE A 68 -3.13 6.08 -14.86
CA ILE A 68 -4.58 6.06 -14.59
C ILE A 68 -4.89 6.92 -13.36
N GLU A 69 -4.16 6.75 -12.26
CA GLU A 69 -4.35 7.54 -11.03
C GLU A 69 -4.11 9.05 -11.26
N LYS A 70 -3.08 9.41 -12.05
CA LYS A 70 -2.80 10.81 -12.39
C LYS A 70 -3.83 11.43 -13.32
N THR A 71 -4.32 10.68 -14.31
CA THR A 71 -5.26 11.18 -15.32
C THR A 71 -6.69 11.33 -14.76
N PHE A 72 -7.11 10.44 -13.85
CA PHE A 72 -8.48 10.38 -13.36
C PHE A 72 -8.61 10.51 -11.83
N PRO A 73 -8.12 11.59 -11.19
CA PRO A 73 -8.05 11.71 -9.73
C PRO A 73 -9.43 11.69 -9.02
N ARG A 74 -10.52 12.02 -9.73
CA ARG A 74 -11.89 12.09 -9.16
C ARG A 74 -12.76 10.86 -9.48
N SER A 75 -12.21 9.85 -10.14
CA SER A 75 -12.94 8.66 -10.62
C SER A 75 -13.41 7.71 -9.52
N GLY A 76 -12.70 7.60 -8.40
CA GLY A 76 -13.04 6.66 -7.33
C GLY A 76 -12.84 5.20 -7.76
N ILE A 77 -11.67 4.91 -8.33
CA ILE A 77 -11.21 3.57 -8.71
C ILE A 77 -11.02 2.71 -7.45
N SER A 78 -11.61 1.53 -7.45
CA SER A 78 -11.54 0.52 -6.38
C SER A 78 -10.50 -0.57 -6.67
N LYS A 79 -10.39 -0.98 -7.95
CA LYS A 79 -9.45 -2.03 -8.39
C LYS A 79 -9.07 -1.81 -9.85
N VAL A 80 -7.80 -2.05 -10.19
CA VAL A 80 -7.33 -2.21 -11.57
C VAL A 80 -6.80 -3.63 -11.74
N VAL A 81 -7.37 -4.37 -12.69
CA VAL A 81 -6.87 -5.70 -13.10
C VAL A 81 -6.22 -5.56 -14.47
N VAL A 82 -4.99 -6.06 -14.59
CA VAL A 82 -4.27 -6.09 -15.88
C VAL A 82 -4.16 -7.55 -16.30
N ARG A 83 -4.82 -7.90 -17.42
CA ARG A 83 -4.68 -9.19 -18.10
C ARG A 83 -3.76 -9.00 -19.30
N LYS A 84 -2.76 -9.87 -19.46
CA LYS A 84 -1.88 -9.87 -20.65
C LYS A 84 -1.76 -11.28 -21.20
N THR A 85 -2.17 -11.44 -22.45
CA THR A 85 -1.96 -12.62 -23.30
C THR A 85 -0.75 -12.34 -24.20
N ALA A 86 -0.16 -13.36 -24.83
CA ALA A 86 1.03 -13.21 -25.69
C ALA A 86 0.87 -12.24 -26.89
N LYS A 87 -0.35 -11.84 -27.24
CA LYS A 87 -0.66 -10.92 -28.35
C LYS A 87 -1.40 -9.64 -27.94
N GLU A 88 -2.08 -9.65 -26.79
CA GLU A 88 -3.09 -8.65 -26.42
C GLU A 88 -3.03 -8.34 -24.93
N GLY A 89 -3.24 -7.07 -24.58
CA GLY A 89 -3.33 -6.61 -23.19
C GLY A 89 -4.68 -5.95 -22.94
N GLU A 90 -5.33 -6.31 -21.84
CA GLU A 90 -6.62 -5.80 -21.42
C GLU A 90 -6.52 -5.22 -20.01
N ILE A 91 -7.07 -4.02 -19.82
CA ILE A 91 -7.04 -3.31 -18.54
C ILE A 91 -8.49 -3.14 -18.08
N ILE A 92 -8.85 -3.83 -17.00
CA ILE A 92 -10.19 -3.79 -16.40
C ILE A 92 -10.15 -2.85 -15.19
N ILE A 93 -10.87 -1.74 -15.28
CA ILE A 93 -10.94 -0.72 -14.24
C ILE A 93 -12.30 -0.82 -13.52
N PHE A 94 -12.26 -1.16 -12.24
CA PHE A 94 -13.44 -1.13 -11.37
C PHE A 94 -13.55 0.26 -10.75
N THR A 95 -14.47 1.07 -11.27
CA THR A 95 -14.71 2.46 -10.86
C THR A 95 -16.08 2.64 -10.22
N SER A 96 -16.17 3.55 -9.25
CA SER A 96 -17.45 3.96 -8.66
C SER A 96 -18.18 5.02 -9.50
N LYS A 97 -17.47 5.69 -10.42
CA LYS A 97 -18.01 6.78 -11.26
C LYS A 97 -17.56 6.59 -12.71
N ILE A 98 -18.41 5.91 -13.50
CA ILE A 98 -18.11 5.60 -14.90
C ILE A 98 -17.99 6.88 -15.76
N GLY A 99 -18.86 7.87 -15.56
CA GLY A 99 -18.87 9.13 -16.32
C GLY A 99 -17.72 10.10 -16.04
N VAL A 100 -16.69 9.70 -15.27
CA VAL A 100 -15.42 10.45 -15.13
C VAL A 100 -14.33 9.87 -16.05
N LEU A 101 -14.57 8.68 -16.64
CA LEU A 101 -13.66 7.93 -17.50
C LEU A 101 -14.14 7.87 -18.97
N MET A 102 -15.27 8.53 -19.28
CA MET A 102 -15.98 8.46 -20.56
C MET A 102 -16.03 9.84 -21.23
#